data_AF-A0A8C2EEZ7-F1
#
_entry.id   AF-A0A8C2EEZ7-F1
#
_cell.length_a   1.000
_cell.length_b   1.000
_cell.length_c   1.000
_cell.angle_alpha   90.00
_cell.angle_beta   90.00
_cell.angle_gamma   90.00
#
_symmetry.space_group_name_H-M   'P 1'
#
loop_
_entity.id
_entity.type
_entity.pdbx_description
1 polymer ?
#
loop_
_entity_poly.entity_id
_entity_poly.type
_entity_poly.pdbx_seq_one_letter_code
_entity_poly.pdbx_strand_id
1 'polypeptide(L)'
;MTARVCCSLISALFCFSVFWNTRDAEGTATKNPGSCPKPVGAGLCAEMCSGDSNCPNNQKCCSNGCGHQCMAPYKKKPGMCPSKNLKIGVCAELCSCDSNCPNNQKCCSNGCGHQCMPPHTAEKPGSCPKPIGAGVCAEMCSGDSSCPNNQKCCSNGCGRQCMLPYTEKPGVCPRTTPRMKGVCAERCSHDGDCPNDEKCCSNGCGHQCTALPKEKPGVCPMTLAGVRGPCEELCVSDFDCPRNEKCCSSICGGCLCTPAS
;
A
#
# COMPACT_ATOMS: atom_id res chain seq x y z
N MET A 1 44.73 50.49 4.89
CA MET A 1 45.29 50.15 6.22
C MET A 1 44.46 49.03 6.80
N THR A 2 45.16 47.96 7.16
CA THR A 2 44.73 46.72 7.78
C THR A 2 44.16 46.92 9.19
N ALA A 3 43.20 46.10 9.60
CA ALA A 3 43.25 45.44 10.91
C ALA A 3 42.35 44.19 10.92
N ARG A 4 43.01 43.02 10.99
CA ARG A 4 42.45 41.73 11.41
C ARG A 4 42.73 41.54 12.92
N VAL A 5 42.00 40.58 13.53
CA VAL A 5 42.26 39.87 14.81
C VAL A 5 41.94 40.74 16.06
N CYS A 6 41.17 40.30 17.06
CA CYS A 6 41.27 39.03 17.79
C CYS A 6 39.93 38.45 18.28
N CYS A 7 39.79 37.13 18.04
CA CYS A 7 38.95 36.22 18.80
C CYS A 7 39.10 36.45 20.31
N SER A 8 37.97 36.61 21.01
CA SER A 8 37.88 36.40 22.45
C SER A 8 36.83 35.33 22.69
N LEU A 9 37.28 34.15 23.15
CA LEU A 9 36.56 32.86 23.25
C LEU A 9 35.41 32.82 24.27
N ILE A 10 34.81 33.95 24.66
CA ILE A 10 33.90 34.02 25.81
C ILE A 10 32.48 34.49 25.44
N SER A 11 32.23 34.98 24.23
CA SER A 11 30.88 35.43 23.79
C SER A 11 30.11 34.44 22.91
N ALA A 12 30.64 33.24 22.64
CA ALA A 12 29.93 32.21 21.87
C ALA A 12 28.96 31.34 22.72
N LEU A 13 29.03 31.41 24.06
CA LEU A 13 28.22 30.57 24.96
C LEU A 13 26.82 31.13 25.24
N PHE A 14 26.54 32.40 24.95
CA PHE A 14 25.22 33.01 25.19
C PHE A 14 24.35 33.15 23.93
N CYS A 15 24.87 32.84 22.73
CA CYS A 15 24.06 32.77 21.51
C CYS A 15 23.64 31.34 21.14
N PHE A 16 24.23 30.30 21.76
CA PHE A 16 23.77 28.91 21.59
C PHE A 16 22.56 28.54 22.45
N SER A 17 22.26 29.30 23.52
CA SER A 17 21.11 29.04 24.40
C SER A 17 19.77 29.50 23.81
N VAL A 18 19.79 30.42 22.82
CA VAL A 18 18.55 30.92 22.18
C VAL A 18 18.22 30.16 20.90
N PHE A 19 19.18 29.51 20.24
CA PHE A 19 18.92 28.69 19.05
C PHE A 19 18.54 27.23 19.34
N TRP A 20 18.65 26.78 20.60
CA TRP A 20 18.26 25.42 21.02
C TRP A 20 16.90 25.36 21.73
N ASN A 21 16.00 26.33 21.47
CA ASN A 21 14.66 26.37 22.08
C ASN A 21 13.49 26.40 21.09
N THR A 22 13.70 25.98 19.84
CA THR A 22 12.59 25.56 18.95
C THR A 22 13.08 24.40 18.09
N ARG A 23 13.47 23.29 18.73
CA ARG A 23 13.16 22.00 18.12
C ARG A 23 11.65 21.88 18.26
N ASP A 24 10.93 22.23 17.19
CA ASP A 24 9.62 21.65 16.96
C ASP A 24 9.81 20.15 17.08
N ALA A 25 9.45 19.64 18.24
CA ALA A 25 9.11 18.25 18.39
C ALA A 25 7.86 18.08 17.52
N GLU A 26 8.07 17.88 16.21
CA GLU A 26 7.23 16.96 15.46
C GLU A 26 7.39 15.62 16.16
N GLY A 27 6.64 15.49 17.26
CA GLY A 27 6.41 14.23 17.92
C GLY A 27 5.93 13.33 16.80
N THR A 28 6.77 12.35 16.46
CA THR A 28 6.36 11.16 15.75
C THR A 28 5.24 10.56 16.59
N ALA A 29 4.00 10.99 16.32
CA ALA A 29 2.84 10.58 17.07
C ALA A 29 2.73 9.07 16.89
N THR A 30 3.17 8.35 17.91
CA THR A 30 3.05 6.91 18.01
C THR A 30 1.56 6.60 17.97
N LYS A 31 1.09 6.23 16.77
CA LYS A 31 -0.33 5.98 16.54
C LYS A 31 -0.68 4.67 17.24
N ASN A 32 -1.43 4.77 18.34
CA ASN A 32 -1.90 3.60 19.05
C ASN A 32 -2.76 2.75 18.10
N PRO A 33 -2.60 1.41 18.07
CA PRO A 33 -3.34 0.53 17.18
C PRO A 33 -4.87 0.65 17.36
N GLY A 34 -5.62 0.41 16.28
CA GLY A 34 -7.08 0.50 16.28
C GLY A 34 -7.62 1.83 15.76
N SER A 35 -8.93 2.04 15.87
CA SER A 35 -9.64 3.20 15.30
C SER A 35 -10.41 3.97 16.36
N CYS A 36 -10.56 5.28 16.14
CA CYS A 36 -11.43 6.14 16.95
C CYS A 36 -12.90 5.88 16.62
N PRO A 37 -13.78 5.77 17.63
CA PRO A 37 -15.23 5.74 17.40
C PRO A 37 -15.69 7.04 16.76
N LYS A 38 -16.77 6.98 15.97
CA LYS A 38 -17.39 8.20 15.45
C LYS A 38 -18.06 8.96 16.60
N PRO A 39 -17.93 10.30 16.67
CA PRO A 39 -18.61 11.09 17.68
C PRO A 39 -20.13 11.03 17.48
N VAL A 40 -20.87 10.86 18.57
CA VAL A 40 -22.34 10.90 18.59
C VAL A 40 -22.74 12.27 19.13
N GLY A 41 -23.13 13.18 18.23
CA GLY A 41 -23.44 14.56 18.57
C GLY A 41 -22.21 15.45 18.80
N ALA A 42 -22.43 16.62 19.39
CA ALA A 42 -21.38 17.57 19.74
C ALA A 42 -20.99 17.37 21.21
N GLY A 43 -19.79 16.83 21.45
CA GLY A 43 -19.19 16.76 22.77
C GLY A 43 -18.75 18.12 23.29
N LEU A 44 -18.20 18.13 24.50
CA LEU A 44 -17.62 19.35 25.08
C LEU A 44 -16.44 19.83 24.22
N CYS A 45 -16.42 21.13 23.92
CA CYS A 45 -15.36 21.81 23.18
C CYS A 45 -14.11 22.02 24.05
N ALA A 46 -13.52 20.90 24.48
CA ALA A 46 -12.33 20.88 25.30
C ALA A 46 -11.28 19.96 24.66
N GLU A 47 -10.05 20.44 24.60
CA GLU A 47 -8.89 19.70 24.10
C GLU A 47 -8.20 18.98 25.27
N MET A 48 -8.66 17.77 25.57
CA MET A 48 -8.11 16.97 26.67
C MET A 48 -6.87 16.16 26.26
N CYS A 49 -6.59 16.08 24.95
CA CYS A 49 -5.41 15.45 24.38
C CYS A 49 -5.10 16.08 23.02
N SER A 50 -3.83 16.07 22.60
CA SER A 50 -3.41 16.51 21.26
C SER A 50 -2.88 15.36 20.39
N GLY A 51 -2.65 14.19 20.99
CA GLY A 51 -2.25 12.97 20.30
C GLY A 51 -2.40 11.72 21.17
N ASP A 52 -2.28 10.56 20.54
CA ASP A 52 -2.40 9.25 21.20
C ASP A 52 -1.40 9.06 22.36
N SER A 53 -0.24 9.73 22.29
CA SER A 53 0.79 9.69 23.33
C SER A 53 0.38 10.39 24.63
N ASN A 54 -0.58 11.31 24.60
CA ASN A 54 -1.13 11.94 25.80
C ASN A 54 -2.13 11.03 26.54
N CYS A 55 -2.54 9.94 25.92
CA CYS A 55 -3.62 9.11 26.41
C CYS A 55 -3.10 7.86 27.15
N PRO A 56 -3.61 7.56 28.35
CA PRO A 56 -3.18 6.38 29.11
C PRO A 56 -3.68 5.08 28.46
N ASN A 57 -3.07 3.95 28.80
CA ASN A 57 -3.57 2.62 28.47
C ASN A 57 -3.81 2.35 26.97
N ASN A 58 -2.91 2.82 26.10
CA ASN A 58 -3.03 2.74 24.63
C ASN A 58 -4.34 3.32 24.08
N GLN A 59 -4.97 4.24 24.81
CA GLN A 59 -6.12 4.97 24.31
C GLN A 59 -5.74 5.89 23.16
N LYS A 60 -6.70 6.20 22.31
CA LYS A 60 -6.50 7.10 21.19
C LYS A 60 -7.08 8.46 21.52
N CYS A 61 -6.40 9.51 21.06
CA CYS A 61 -6.95 10.85 21.12
C CYS A 61 -7.97 11.01 19.99
N CYS A 62 -9.25 11.04 20.35
CA CYS A 62 -10.34 10.96 19.40
C CYS A 62 -11.24 12.20 19.50
N SER A 63 -11.70 12.68 18.34
CA SER A 63 -12.68 13.75 18.31
C SER A 63 -13.98 13.30 18.97
N ASN A 64 -14.51 14.13 19.86
CA ASN A 64 -15.83 13.94 20.47
C ASN A 64 -16.93 14.75 19.76
N GLY A 65 -16.64 15.33 18.60
CA GLY A 65 -17.57 16.17 17.84
C GLY A 65 -17.41 17.67 18.07
N CYS A 66 -16.62 18.11 19.06
CA CYS A 66 -16.19 19.51 19.16
C CYS A 66 -14.71 19.66 19.54
N GLY A 67 -14.24 18.89 20.54
CA GLY A 67 -12.82 18.81 20.92
C GLY A 67 -12.28 17.39 20.82
N HIS A 68 -11.26 17.09 21.62
CA HIS A 68 -10.61 15.78 21.64
C HIS A 68 -10.53 15.22 23.06
N GLN A 69 -10.77 13.90 23.18
CA GLN A 69 -10.63 13.18 24.43
C GLN A 69 -10.05 11.79 24.21
N CYS A 70 -9.40 11.26 25.23
CA CYS A 70 -8.86 9.91 25.20
C CYS A 70 -9.98 8.88 25.25
N MET A 71 -10.01 8.00 24.24
CA MET A 71 -11.02 6.95 24.11
C MET A 71 -10.35 5.59 23.86
N ALA A 72 -10.99 4.52 24.32
CA ALA A 72 -10.54 3.17 24.00
C ALA A 72 -10.62 2.91 22.49
N PRO A 73 -9.53 2.47 21.83
CA PRO A 73 -9.59 2.08 20.42
C PRO A 73 -10.44 0.83 20.24
N TYR A 74 -11.23 0.80 19.16
CA TYR A 74 -11.85 -0.45 18.71
C TYR A 74 -11.08 -1.05 17.54
N LYS A 75 -11.13 -2.38 17.44
CA LYS A 75 -10.66 -3.12 16.25
C LYS A 75 -11.77 -3.12 15.21
N LYS A 76 -11.50 -2.63 14.01
CA LYS A 76 -12.44 -2.77 12.89
C LYS A 76 -12.67 -4.26 12.61
N LYS A 77 -13.93 -4.64 12.37
CA LYS A 77 -14.25 -6.01 12.01
C LYS A 77 -13.89 -6.27 10.53
N PRO A 78 -13.47 -7.49 10.18
CA PRO A 78 -13.15 -7.85 8.80
C PRO A 78 -14.33 -7.67 7.83
N GLY A 79 -14.03 -7.52 6.54
CA GLY A 79 -15.02 -7.34 5.48
C GLY A 79 -15.43 -5.89 5.23
N MET A 80 -16.27 -5.68 4.22
CA MET A 80 -16.74 -4.37 3.77
C MET A 80 -18.24 -4.22 3.98
N CYS A 81 -18.71 -2.97 4.05
CA CYS A 81 -20.15 -2.72 4.05
C CYS A 81 -20.77 -3.03 2.68
N PRO A 82 -21.98 -3.61 2.62
CA PRO A 82 -22.74 -3.75 1.38
C PRO A 82 -22.86 -2.40 0.70
N SER A 83 -22.52 -2.34 -0.59
CA SER A 83 -22.66 -1.11 -1.34
C SER A 83 -24.03 -1.04 -2.02
N LYS A 84 -24.74 0.06 -1.74
CA LYS A 84 -25.80 0.67 -2.56
C LYS A 84 -27.01 -0.18 -2.98
N ASN A 85 -27.42 -1.18 -2.20
CA ASN A 85 -28.79 -1.71 -2.26
C ASN A 85 -29.50 -1.62 -0.91
N LEU A 86 -29.24 -0.52 -0.19
CA LEU A 86 -30.03 -0.18 0.97
C LEU A 86 -31.25 0.58 0.48
N LYS A 87 -32.34 -0.16 0.27
CA LYS A 87 -33.69 0.37 0.53
C LYS A 87 -33.55 1.28 1.74
N ILE A 88 -33.95 2.55 1.63
CA ILE A 88 -33.85 3.55 2.70
C ILE A 88 -34.23 2.85 4.01
N GLY A 89 -33.21 2.57 4.83
CA GLY A 89 -33.41 1.90 6.10
C GLY A 89 -34.08 2.87 7.06
N VAL A 90 -34.24 2.47 8.32
CA VAL A 90 -34.62 3.45 9.35
C VAL A 90 -33.52 4.53 9.39
N CYS A 91 -33.90 5.80 9.23
CA CYS A 91 -32.99 6.93 9.38
C CYS A 91 -32.70 7.16 10.86
N ALA A 92 -31.88 6.26 11.41
CA ALA A 92 -31.46 6.26 12.79
C ALA A 92 -29.98 5.86 12.90
N GLU A 93 -29.31 6.39 13.90
CA GLU A 93 -27.95 6.02 14.29
C GLU A 93 -28.00 4.82 15.25
N LEU A 94 -28.16 3.61 14.70
CA LEU A 94 -28.25 2.38 15.49
C LEU A 94 -26.87 1.85 15.94
N CYS A 95 -25.79 2.33 15.32
CA CYS A 95 -24.42 2.00 15.67
C CYS A 95 -23.50 3.17 15.29
N SER A 96 -22.40 3.36 16.01
CA SER A 96 -21.37 4.36 15.65
C SER A 96 -20.07 3.72 15.16
N CYS A 97 -19.85 2.44 15.49
CA CYS A 97 -18.70 1.65 15.06
C CYS A 97 -18.99 0.15 15.05
N ASP A 98 -18.11 -0.62 14.42
CA ASP A 98 -18.27 -2.08 14.26
C ASP A 98 -18.40 -2.81 15.61
N SER A 99 -17.80 -2.28 16.69
CA SER A 99 -17.89 -2.90 18.02
C SER A 99 -19.27 -2.77 18.67
N ASN A 100 -20.13 -1.85 18.24
CA ASN A 100 -21.52 -1.79 18.71
C ASN A 100 -22.39 -2.91 18.14
N CYS A 101 -21.93 -3.54 17.05
CA CYS A 101 -22.71 -4.56 16.36
C CYS A 101 -22.43 -5.96 16.93
N PRO A 102 -23.43 -6.85 16.98
CA PRO A 102 -23.22 -8.22 17.41
C PRO A 102 -22.42 -9.03 16.38
N ASN A 103 -21.76 -10.11 16.82
CA ASN A 103 -21.05 -11.07 15.97
C ASN A 103 -20.06 -10.37 15.01
N ASN A 104 -20.00 -10.80 13.74
CA ASN A 104 -19.15 -10.22 12.72
C ASN A 104 -19.80 -9.04 11.97
N GLN A 105 -20.98 -8.56 12.39
CA GLN A 105 -21.67 -7.47 11.71
C GLN A 105 -20.89 -6.15 11.81
N LYS A 106 -20.92 -5.38 10.73
CA LYS A 106 -20.27 -4.07 10.61
C LYS A 106 -21.30 -2.96 10.72
N CYS A 107 -20.84 -1.82 11.21
CA CYS A 107 -21.66 -0.62 11.27
C CYS A 107 -21.61 0.12 9.94
N CYS A 108 -22.70 0.03 9.18
CA CYS A 108 -22.75 0.46 7.79
C CYS A 108 -23.77 1.57 7.59
N SER A 109 -23.42 2.55 6.76
CA SER A 109 -24.37 3.62 6.41
C SER A 109 -25.46 3.07 5.51
N ASN A 110 -26.71 3.43 5.81
CA ASN A 110 -27.89 3.09 5.02
C ASN A 110 -28.41 4.26 4.17
N GLY A 111 -27.62 5.34 4.04
CA GLY A 111 -27.96 6.55 3.28
C GLY A 111 -28.42 7.73 4.13
N CYS A 112 -29.02 7.50 5.31
CA CYS A 112 -29.46 8.56 6.23
C CYS A 112 -29.11 8.30 7.70
N GLY A 113 -28.65 7.11 8.03
CA GLY A 113 -28.15 6.73 9.35
C GLY A 113 -27.14 5.59 9.25
N HIS A 114 -26.99 4.84 10.35
CA HIS A 114 -26.09 3.70 10.43
C HIS A 114 -26.80 2.51 11.07
N GLN A 115 -26.57 1.32 10.53
CA GLN A 115 -27.13 0.08 11.07
C GLN A 115 -26.13 -1.06 10.98
N CYS A 116 -26.29 -2.04 11.85
CA CYS A 116 -25.49 -3.25 11.84
C CYS A 116 -25.90 -4.14 10.66
N MET A 117 -24.94 -4.48 9.81
CA MET A 117 -25.16 -5.32 8.64
C MET A 117 -24.11 -6.44 8.59
N PRO A 118 -24.47 -7.63 8.09
CA PRO A 118 -23.49 -8.65 7.77
C PRO A 118 -22.40 -8.08 6.86
N PRO A 119 -21.12 -8.37 7.14
CA PRO A 119 -20.03 -7.90 6.30
C PRO A 119 -20.14 -8.59 4.94
N HIS A 120 -19.87 -7.85 3.87
CA HIS A 120 -19.54 -8.46 2.59
C HIS A 120 -18.06 -8.85 2.61
N THR A 121 -17.81 -10.15 2.62
CA THR A 121 -16.50 -10.74 2.39
C THR A 121 -16.51 -11.36 1.00
N ALA A 122 -16.07 -10.62 0.00
CA ALA A 122 -15.76 -11.17 -1.30
C ALA A 122 -14.68 -10.29 -1.91
N GLU A 123 -13.44 -10.44 -1.47
CA GLU A 123 -12.38 -10.35 -2.47
C GLU A 123 -12.37 -11.72 -3.14
N LYS A 124 -12.94 -11.80 -4.34
CA LYS A 124 -12.83 -13.03 -5.11
C LYS A 124 -11.38 -13.16 -5.58
N PRO A 125 -10.82 -14.38 -5.63
CA PRO A 125 -9.43 -14.58 -6.03
C PRO A 125 -9.17 -14.07 -7.46
N GLY A 126 -7.92 -13.70 -7.72
CA GLY A 126 -7.45 -13.16 -9.00
C GLY A 126 -7.46 -11.63 -9.09
N SER A 127 -6.94 -11.14 -10.20
CA SER A 127 -6.67 -9.74 -10.48
C SER A 127 -7.63 -9.18 -11.53
N CYS A 128 -7.93 -7.88 -11.42
CA CYS A 128 -8.71 -7.17 -12.42
C CYS A 128 -7.85 -6.84 -13.64
N PRO A 129 -8.37 -6.99 -14.88
CA PRO A 129 -7.69 -6.51 -16.09
C PRO A 129 -7.45 -5.01 -15.98
N LYS A 130 -6.27 -4.55 -16.44
CA LYS A 130 -5.99 -3.11 -16.52
C LYS A 130 -6.79 -2.50 -17.67
N PRO A 131 -7.50 -1.39 -17.45
CA PRO A 131 -8.31 -0.80 -18.51
C PRO A 131 -7.43 -0.17 -19.60
N ILE A 132 -7.68 -0.52 -20.86
CA ILE A 132 -7.07 0.11 -22.03
C ILE A 132 -7.95 1.32 -22.39
N GLY A 133 -7.69 2.44 -21.73
CA GLY A 133 -8.48 3.68 -21.88
C GLY A 133 -9.67 3.79 -20.93
N ALA A 134 -10.56 4.74 -21.21
CA ALA A 134 -11.74 5.00 -20.39
C ALA A 134 -12.97 4.31 -21.01
N GLY A 135 -13.53 3.34 -20.28
CA GLY A 135 -14.81 2.73 -20.59
C GLY A 135 -16.00 3.61 -20.20
N VAL A 136 -17.20 3.03 -20.22
CA VAL A 136 -18.42 3.74 -19.83
C VAL A 136 -18.35 4.16 -18.36
N CYS A 137 -18.62 5.43 -18.08
CA CYS A 137 -18.67 6.03 -16.75
C CYS A 137 -19.94 5.64 -15.97
N ALA A 138 -20.14 4.34 -15.78
CA ALA A 138 -21.25 3.78 -15.04
C ALA A 138 -20.75 2.87 -13.91
N GLU A 139 -21.34 3.01 -12.72
CA GLU A 139 -21.08 2.16 -11.56
C GLU A 139 -22.03 0.95 -11.59
N MET A 140 -21.72 -0.04 -12.43
CA MET A 140 -22.55 -1.24 -12.61
C MET A 140 -22.39 -2.25 -11.47
N CYS A 141 -21.31 -2.12 -10.69
CA CYS A 141 -21.03 -2.92 -9.53
C CYS A 141 -20.31 -2.07 -8.49
N SER A 142 -20.23 -2.55 -7.26
CA SER A 142 -19.64 -1.79 -6.16
C SER A 142 -18.64 -2.57 -5.30
N GLY A 143 -18.48 -3.86 -5.60
CA GLY A 143 -17.52 -4.80 -5.03
C GLY A 143 -17.75 -6.18 -5.66
N ASP A 144 -16.81 -7.12 -5.51
CA ASP A 144 -16.91 -8.42 -6.21
C ASP A 144 -18.17 -9.20 -5.81
N SER A 145 -18.69 -8.97 -4.60
CA SER A 145 -19.97 -9.55 -4.15
C SER A 145 -21.18 -9.10 -4.97
N SER A 146 -21.11 -7.91 -5.61
CA SER A 146 -22.17 -7.45 -6.52
C SER A 146 -22.21 -8.25 -7.82
N CYS A 147 -21.13 -8.96 -8.13
CA CYS A 147 -20.96 -9.66 -9.39
C CYS A 147 -21.32 -11.14 -9.27
N PRO A 148 -21.95 -11.74 -10.29
CA PRO A 148 -22.29 -13.17 -10.28
C PRO A 148 -21.04 -14.04 -10.39
N ASN A 149 -21.15 -15.30 -9.97
CA ASN A 149 -20.09 -16.32 -10.13
C ASN A 149 -18.74 -15.84 -9.57
N ASN A 150 -17.65 -16.08 -10.30
CA ASN A 150 -16.29 -15.69 -9.92
C ASN A 150 -15.88 -14.30 -10.45
N GLN A 151 -16.81 -13.49 -10.95
CA GLN A 151 -16.48 -12.17 -11.51
C GLN A 151 -16.15 -11.14 -10.43
N LYS A 152 -15.13 -10.31 -10.68
CA LYS A 152 -14.73 -9.20 -9.82
C LYS A 152 -15.31 -7.88 -10.30
N CYS A 153 -15.51 -6.94 -9.38
CA CYS A 153 -15.96 -5.60 -9.70
C CYS A 153 -14.76 -4.70 -10.03
N CYS A 154 -14.44 -4.62 -11.30
CA CYS A 154 -13.21 -4.03 -11.78
C CYS A 154 -13.46 -2.64 -12.38
N SER A 155 -12.46 -1.76 -12.25
CA SER A 155 -12.48 -0.46 -12.92
C SER A 155 -12.33 -0.66 -14.43
N ASN A 156 -13.16 0.02 -15.21
CA ASN A 156 -13.03 0.06 -16.67
C ASN A 156 -12.34 1.35 -17.16
N GLY A 157 -11.67 2.09 -16.25
CA GLY A 157 -11.01 3.36 -16.56
C GLY A 157 -11.88 4.61 -16.35
N CYS A 158 -13.20 4.47 -16.21
CA CYS A 158 -14.07 5.56 -15.75
C CYS A 158 -15.02 5.13 -14.63
N GLY A 159 -15.80 4.07 -14.87
CA GLY A 159 -16.71 3.47 -13.88
C GLY A 159 -16.25 2.07 -13.45
N ARG A 160 -17.22 1.23 -13.07
CA ARG A 160 -16.97 -0.15 -12.64
C ARG A 160 -17.92 -1.14 -13.29
N GLN A 161 -17.39 -2.31 -13.63
CA GLN A 161 -18.15 -3.40 -14.22
C GLN A 161 -17.64 -4.76 -13.73
N CYS A 162 -18.55 -5.75 -13.70
CA CYS A 162 -18.20 -7.13 -13.42
C CYS A 162 -17.39 -7.73 -14.56
N MET A 163 -16.16 -8.16 -14.27
CA MET A 163 -15.23 -8.77 -15.23
C MET A 163 -14.69 -10.08 -14.66
N LEU A 164 -14.35 -11.03 -15.54
CA LEU A 164 -13.66 -12.24 -15.12
C LEU A 164 -12.24 -11.88 -14.64
N PRO A 165 -11.83 -12.31 -13.44
CA PRO A 165 -10.47 -12.12 -12.99
C PRO A 165 -9.50 -13.06 -13.71
N TYR A 166 -8.24 -12.65 -13.77
CA TYR A 166 -7.14 -13.52 -14.21
C TYR A 166 -6.13 -13.74 -13.08
N THR A 167 -5.28 -14.73 -13.24
CA THR A 167 -4.16 -14.99 -12.33
C THR A 167 -2.90 -14.30 -12.86
N GLU A 168 -2.33 -13.40 -12.07
CA GLU A 168 -1.02 -12.82 -12.35
C GLU A 168 0.03 -13.93 -12.39
N LYS A 169 0.80 -13.98 -13.47
CA LYS A 169 1.89 -14.97 -13.59
C LYS A 169 3.15 -14.44 -12.90
N PRO A 170 3.97 -15.33 -12.32
CA PRO A 170 5.19 -14.93 -11.64
C PRO A 170 6.21 -14.31 -12.60
N GLY A 171 7.07 -13.43 -12.07
CA GLY A 171 8.12 -12.74 -12.82
C GLY A 171 7.84 -11.26 -13.08
N VAL A 172 8.87 -10.52 -13.50
CA VAL A 172 8.82 -9.07 -13.71
C VAL A 172 9.15 -8.75 -15.16
N CYS A 173 8.27 -7.99 -15.83
CA CYS A 173 8.49 -7.58 -17.21
C CYS A 173 9.80 -6.78 -17.37
N PRO A 174 10.53 -6.96 -18.47
CA PRO A 174 11.74 -6.18 -18.74
C PRO A 174 11.39 -4.69 -18.84
N ARG A 175 12.29 -3.84 -18.35
CA ARG A 175 12.12 -2.38 -18.47
C ARG A 175 12.28 -1.98 -19.94
N THR A 176 11.28 -1.28 -20.47
CA THR A 176 11.33 -0.69 -21.81
C THR A 176 12.37 0.43 -21.84
N THR A 177 13.36 0.33 -22.72
CA THR A 177 14.31 1.41 -22.99
C THR A 177 13.89 2.19 -24.23
N PRO A 178 14.31 3.46 -24.42
CA PRO A 178 13.97 4.24 -25.63
C PRO A 178 14.41 3.58 -26.95
N ARG A 179 15.35 2.63 -26.89
CA ARG A 179 15.82 1.85 -28.05
C ARG A 179 14.93 0.64 -28.37
N MET A 180 14.11 0.18 -27.41
CA MET A 180 13.13 -0.87 -27.64
C MET A 180 11.86 -0.26 -28.24
N LYS A 181 11.76 -0.31 -29.56
CA LYS A 181 10.54 0.08 -30.29
C LYS A 181 10.01 -1.15 -31.02
N GLY A 182 9.33 -2.00 -30.27
CA GLY A 182 8.64 -3.16 -30.83
C GLY A 182 7.47 -2.75 -31.72
N VAL A 183 6.81 -3.76 -32.30
CA VAL A 183 5.59 -3.54 -33.10
C VAL A 183 4.51 -2.93 -32.21
N CYS A 184 3.93 -1.80 -32.65
CA CYS A 184 2.83 -1.10 -32.00
C CYS A 184 1.51 -1.88 -32.16
N ALA A 185 1.41 -3.02 -31.50
CA ALA A 185 0.25 -3.88 -31.51
C ALA A 185 -0.06 -4.35 -30.07
N GLU A 186 -1.32 -4.28 -29.70
CA GLU A 186 -1.84 -4.83 -28.45
C GLU A 186 -2.17 -6.30 -28.65
N ARG A 187 -1.19 -7.18 -28.44
CA ARG A 187 -1.37 -8.64 -28.63
C ARG A 187 -1.87 -9.34 -27.39
N CYS A 188 -1.77 -8.69 -26.24
CA CYS A 188 -2.28 -9.14 -24.96
C CYS A 188 -2.66 -7.91 -24.13
N SER A 189 -3.57 -8.07 -23.17
CA SER A 189 -3.98 -7.03 -22.22
C SER A 189 -3.53 -7.37 -20.80
N HIS A 190 -3.42 -8.67 -20.49
CA HIS A 190 -2.95 -9.19 -19.22
C HIS A 190 -2.32 -10.57 -19.38
N ASP A 191 -1.64 -11.05 -18.34
CA ASP A 191 -0.95 -12.35 -18.34
C ASP A 191 -1.85 -13.53 -18.70
N GLY A 192 -3.13 -13.45 -18.35
CA GLY A 192 -4.12 -14.48 -18.69
C GLY A 192 -4.36 -14.66 -20.19
N ASP A 193 -4.01 -13.67 -21.03
CA ASP A 193 -4.13 -13.78 -22.50
C ASP A 193 -2.95 -14.57 -23.10
N CYS A 194 -1.87 -14.71 -22.34
CA CYS A 194 -0.65 -15.32 -22.81
C CYS A 194 -0.64 -16.83 -22.50
N PRO A 195 -0.03 -17.67 -23.36
CA PRO A 195 0.12 -19.08 -23.08
C PRO A 195 1.16 -19.33 -21.98
N ASN A 196 1.13 -20.52 -21.38
CA ASN A 196 2.15 -21.00 -20.42
C ASN A 196 2.48 -19.99 -19.30
N ASP A 197 3.76 -19.80 -18.97
CA ASP A 197 4.25 -18.85 -17.97
C ASP A 197 4.61 -17.47 -18.58
N GLU A 198 4.21 -17.18 -19.81
CA GLU A 198 4.53 -15.90 -20.46
C GLU A 198 3.69 -14.76 -19.88
N LYS A 199 4.31 -13.60 -19.65
CA LYS A 199 3.65 -12.40 -19.15
C LYS A 199 3.34 -11.43 -20.27
N CYS A 200 2.28 -10.65 -20.08
CA CYS A 200 1.95 -9.57 -21.00
C CYS A 200 2.79 -8.34 -20.69
N CYS A 201 3.82 -8.11 -21.49
CA CYS A 201 4.80 -7.06 -21.25
C CYS A 201 4.78 -6.00 -22.34
N SER A 202 5.05 -4.75 -21.97
CA SER A 202 5.23 -3.68 -22.94
C SER A 202 6.51 -3.90 -23.75
N ASN A 203 6.42 -3.73 -25.06
CA ASN A 203 7.57 -3.78 -25.97
C ASN A 203 8.06 -2.37 -26.38
N GLY A 204 7.63 -1.35 -25.64
CA GLY A 204 7.93 0.06 -25.88
C GLY A 204 6.97 0.79 -26.83
N CYS A 205 6.02 0.09 -27.45
CA CYS A 205 4.92 0.73 -28.19
C CYS A 205 3.55 0.10 -27.91
N GLY A 206 3.48 -1.23 -27.85
CA GLY A 206 2.28 -1.98 -27.44
C GLY A 206 2.63 -3.05 -26.42
N HIS A 207 1.85 -4.14 -26.40
CA HIS A 207 2.05 -5.26 -25.49
C HIS A 207 2.13 -6.59 -26.22
N GLN A 208 3.01 -7.47 -25.72
CA GLN A 208 3.27 -8.79 -26.27
C GLN A 208 3.51 -9.79 -25.15
N CYS A 209 3.09 -11.03 -25.38
CA CYS A 209 3.46 -12.16 -24.54
C CYS A 209 4.97 -12.41 -24.62
N THR A 210 5.62 -12.29 -23.48
CA THR A 210 7.06 -12.45 -23.34
C THR A 210 7.33 -13.56 -22.34
N ALA A 211 8.04 -14.59 -22.81
CA ALA A 211 8.64 -15.58 -21.92
C ALA A 211 9.69 -14.89 -21.04
N LEU A 212 9.43 -14.83 -19.74
CA LEU A 212 10.40 -14.31 -18.81
C LEU A 212 11.38 -15.40 -18.42
N PRO A 213 12.67 -15.06 -18.25
CA PRO A 213 13.59 -15.99 -17.64
C PRO A 213 13.09 -16.28 -16.22
N LYS A 214 12.95 -17.57 -15.91
CA LYS A 214 12.53 -18.02 -14.58
C LYS A 214 13.65 -17.73 -13.59
N GLU A 215 13.29 -17.34 -12.37
CA GLU A 215 14.28 -17.19 -11.29
C GLU A 215 15.13 -18.46 -11.22
N LYS A 216 16.45 -18.30 -11.16
CA LYS A 216 17.32 -19.46 -11.09
C LYS A 216 17.19 -20.09 -9.71
N PRO A 217 16.96 -21.42 -9.63
CA PRO A 217 16.79 -22.10 -8.35
C PRO A 217 18.05 -22.00 -7.49
N GLY A 218 17.84 -22.06 -6.17
CA GLY A 218 18.90 -21.99 -5.15
C GLY A 218 19.05 -20.59 -4.54
N VAL A 219 19.92 -20.48 -3.54
CA VAL A 219 20.21 -19.21 -2.83
C VAL A 219 21.69 -18.87 -2.92
N CYS A 220 22.03 -17.61 -2.67
CA CYS A 220 23.43 -17.22 -2.54
C CYS A 220 24.08 -17.98 -1.38
N PRO A 221 25.31 -18.51 -1.55
CA PRO A 221 26.01 -19.20 -0.48
C PRO A 221 26.19 -18.28 0.74
N MET A 222 25.66 -18.71 1.88
CA MET A 222 25.73 -17.96 3.14
C MET A 222 27.09 -18.20 3.81
N THR A 223 28.10 -17.46 3.41
CA THR A 223 29.38 -17.38 4.12
C THR A 223 29.35 -16.21 5.10
N LEU A 224 29.93 -16.37 6.30
CA LEU A 224 29.95 -15.37 7.38
C LEU A 224 30.55 -14.00 6.96
N ALA A 225 31.26 -13.94 5.84
CA ALA A 225 31.86 -12.74 5.27
C ALA A 225 31.21 -12.25 3.95
N GLY A 226 30.29 -13.00 3.34
CA GLY A 226 29.84 -12.82 1.94
C GLY A 226 30.69 -13.61 0.93
N VAL A 227 30.37 -13.54 -0.36
CA VAL A 227 31.12 -14.29 -1.39
C VAL A 227 32.44 -13.59 -1.70
N ARG A 228 33.56 -14.34 -1.68
CA ARG A 228 34.89 -13.81 -2.01
C ARG A 228 34.95 -13.50 -3.51
N GLY A 229 35.08 -12.23 -3.86
CA GLY A 229 35.20 -11.79 -5.25
C GLY A 229 35.50 -10.29 -5.36
N PRO A 230 35.51 -9.74 -6.59
CA PRO A 230 35.78 -8.32 -6.82
C PRO A 230 34.70 -7.44 -6.17
N CYS A 231 35.05 -6.18 -5.95
CA CYS A 231 34.18 -5.16 -5.35
C CYS A 231 33.44 -4.34 -6.41
N GLU A 232 33.24 -4.92 -7.59
CA GLU A 232 32.60 -4.29 -8.74
C GLU A 232 31.22 -4.91 -8.98
N GLU A 233 30.29 -4.15 -9.56
CA GLU A 233 28.98 -4.66 -9.97
C GLU A 233 29.12 -5.41 -11.31
N LEU A 234 29.43 -6.71 -11.25
CA LEU A 234 29.54 -7.58 -12.43
C LEU A 234 28.18 -8.11 -12.91
N CYS A 235 27.17 -8.05 -12.05
CA CYS A 235 25.81 -8.44 -12.34
C CYS A 235 24.84 -7.56 -11.54
N VAL A 236 23.63 -7.39 -12.05
CA VAL A 236 22.54 -6.68 -11.36
C VAL A 236 21.47 -7.68 -10.89
N SER A 237 21.34 -8.80 -11.59
CA SER A 237 20.39 -9.87 -11.30
C SER A 237 20.92 -11.24 -11.70
N ASP A 238 20.28 -12.30 -11.21
CA ASP A 238 20.59 -13.69 -11.58
C ASP A 238 20.57 -13.93 -13.10
N PHE A 239 19.82 -13.11 -13.85
CA PHE A 239 19.68 -13.21 -15.29
C PHE A 239 20.92 -12.77 -16.06
N ASP A 240 21.77 -11.92 -15.47
CA ASP A 240 23.04 -11.50 -16.08
C ASP A 240 24.09 -12.62 -16.01
N CYS A 241 23.90 -13.57 -15.09
CA CYS A 241 24.83 -14.65 -14.86
C CYS A 241 24.62 -15.81 -15.83
N PRO A 242 25.66 -16.58 -16.18
CA PRO A 242 25.51 -17.77 -17.02
C PRO A 242 24.85 -18.93 -16.26
N ARG A 243 24.24 -19.87 -16.99
CA ARG A 243 23.74 -21.15 -16.47
C ARG A 243 22.85 -20.99 -15.23
N ASN A 244 23.13 -21.70 -14.14
CA ASN A 244 22.39 -21.67 -12.87
C ASN A 244 23.08 -20.79 -11.80
N GLU A 245 24.01 -19.92 -12.20
CA GLU A 245 24.66 -19.00 -11.27
C GLU A 245 23.72 -17.84 -10.89
N LYS A 246 23.76 -17.46 -9.62
CA LYS A 246 23.01 -16.34 -9.05
C LYS A 246 23.92 -15.12 -8.88
N CYS A 247 23.33 -13.94 -9.00
CA CYS A 247 24.00 -12.70 -8.75
C CYS A 247 24.02 -12.40 -7.25
N CYS A 248 25.18 -12.57 -6.63
CA CYS A 248 25.32 -12.54 -5.19
C CYS A 248 26.24 -11.40 -4.75
N SER A 249 25.88 -10.80 -3.61
CA SER A 249 26.67 -9.73 -3.02
C SER A 249 28.04 -10.23 -2.55
N SER A 250 29.07 -9.52 -2.97
CA SER A 250 30.45 -9.68 -2.54
C SER A 250 30.65 -9.11 -1.14
N ILE A 251 31.71 -9.56 -0.47
CA ILE A 251 32.11 -9.12 0.88
C ILE A 251 32.34 -7.59 1.00
N CYS A 252 32.60 -6.93 -0.11
CA CYS A 252 32.95 -5.52 -0.19
C CYS A 252 31.89 -4.65 -0.89
N GLY A 253 30.67 -5.16 -1.09
CA GLY A 253 29.54 -4.38 -1.58
C GLY A 253 29.31 -4.39 -3.11
N GLY A 254 30.15 -5.08 -3.88
CA GLY A 254 29.88 -5.40 -5.29
C GLY A 254 28.97 -6.62 -5.47
N CYS A 255 28.67 -7.01 -6.70
CA CYS A 255 27.87 -8.20 -7.03
C CYS A 255 28.60 -9.07 -8.06
N LEU A 256 28.62 -10.39 -7.87
CA LEU A 256 29.22 -11.32 -8.81
C LEU A 256 28.39 -12.58 -9.04
N CYS A 257 28.60 -13.22 -10.19
CA CYS A 257 27.96 -14.48 -10.53
C CYS A 257 28.59 -15.64 -9.77
N THR A 258 27.77 -16.37 -9.01
CA THR A 258 28.22 -17.48 -8.16
C THR A 258 27.30 -18.68 -8.30
N PRO A 259 27.82 -19.91 -8.27
CA PRO A 259 26.99 -21.10 -8.22
C PRO A 259 26.04 -21.06 -7.01
N ALA A 260 24.76 -21.33 -7.24
CA ALA A 260 23.77 -21.39 -6.17
C ALA A 260 24.07 -22.57 -5.21
N SER A 261 23.74 -22.40 -3.93
CA SER A 261 23.74 -23.48 -2.92
C SER A 261 22.38 -24.17 -2.83
#